data_AF-A0A2U2ZWK4-F1
#
_entry.id   AF-A0A2U2ZWK4-F1
#
_cell.length_a   1.000
_cell.length_b   1.000
_cell.length_c   1.000
_cell.angle_alpha   90.00
_cell.angle_beta   90.00
_cell.angle_gamma   90.00
#
_symmetry.space_group_name_H-M   'P 1'
#
loop_
_entity.id
_entity.type
_entity.pdbx_description
1 polymer ?
#
loop_
_entity_poly.entity_id
_entity_poly.type
_entity_poly.pdbx_seq_one_letter_code
_entity_poly.pdbx_strand_id
1 'polypeptide(L)'
;MTSLYNGDVVIGQERTVSGLPVAARALASGDRTVNYTTYVKVLGVKVIKLNLEMIFHSNGRDITKVIKADASKRNLSGVISLSHEKEKTWLSNWSFCERGKPCDSGHLANASVIWEGNVAYRGSVIQIDKKQYMKANVHGKLTDYYLHNA
;
A
#
# COMPACT_ATOMS: atom_id res chain seq x y z
N MET A 1 6.37 35.15 -7.85
CA MET A 1 5.84 34.00 -7.09
C MET A 1 4.71 33.41 -7.90
N THR A 2 4.91 32.22 -8.46
CA THR A 2 3.88 31.54 -9.27
C THR A 2 3.33 30.43 -8.40
N SER A 3 2.17 30.65 -7.76
CA SER A 3 1.52 29.59 -6.99
C SER A 3 0.85 28.63 -7.96
N LEU A 4 1.29 27.37 -7.96
CA LEU A 4 0.61 26.30 -8.67
C LEU A 4 -0.72 26.05 -7.95
N TYR A 5 -1.82 26.23 -8.68
CA TYR A 5 -3.17 26.01 -8.16
C TYR A 5 -3.39 24.52 -7.86
N ASN A 6 -4.33 24.22 -6.96
CA ASN A 6 -4.76 22.90 -6.48
C ASN A 6 -5.22 21.89 -7.58
N GLY A 7 -4.99 22.16 -8.86
CA GLY A 7 -5.22 21.28 -10.01
C GLY A 7 -3.96 20.82 -10.77
N ASP A 8 -2.79 21.42 -10.53
CA ASP A 8 -1.56 21.12 -11.28
C ASP A 8 -0.76 19.92 -10.73
N VAL A 9 -1.13 19.43 -9.54
CA VAL A 9 -0.52 18.26 -8.90
C VAL A 9 -1.52 17.10 -8.95
N VAL A 10 -1.53 16.39 -10.08
CA VAL A 10 -2.25 15.12 -10.20
C VAL A 10 -1.38 14.01 -9.62
N ILE A 11 -1.81 13.41 -8.52
CA ILE A 11 -1.22 12.17 -7.99
C ILE A 11 -1.58 11.04 -8.96
N GLY A 12 -0.75 10.85 -9.98
CA GLY A 12 -0.90 9.72 -10.90
C GLY A 12 -0.41 8.44 -10.23
N GLN A 13 -1.35 7.69 -9.65
CA GLN A 13 -1.12 6.36 -9.09
C GLN A 13 -0.87 5.37 -10.24
N GLU A 14 0.38 5.07 -10.55
CA GLU A 14 0.70 3.91 -11.40
C GLU A 14 1.05 2.71 -10.51
N ARG A 15 0.29 1.63 -10.72
CA ARG A 15 0.23 0.49 -9.82
C ARG A 15 1.10 -0.64 -10.34
N THR A 16 1.94 -1.19 -9.49
CA THR A 16 2.48 -2.53 -9.67
C THR A 16 2.11 -3.32 -8.43
N VAL A 17 1.10 -4.18 -8.56
CA VAL A 17 0.74 -5.16 -7.55
C VAL A 17 1.41 -6.45 -7.96
N SER A 18 2.44 -6.89 -7.24
CA SER A 18 2.88 -8.28 -7.38
C SER A 18 2.07 -9.15 -6.42
N GLY A 19 1.23 -10.00 -7.01
CA GLY A 19 0.50 -11.08 -6.37
C GLY A 19 0.37 -12.21 -7.38
N LEU A 20 0.51 -13.46 -6.94
CA LEU A 20 0.49 -14.62 -7.83
C LEU A 20 -0.81 -14.65 -8.66
N PRO A 21 -0.75 -14.76 -10.00
CA PRO A 21 -1.93 -14.90 -10.83
C PRO A 21 -2.35 -16.38 -10.81
N VAL A 22 -2.99 -16.82 -9.73
CA VAL A 22 -3.42 -18.22 -9.63
C VAL A 22 -4.87 -18.27 -9.19
N ALA A 23 -5.67 -19.01 -9.96
CA ALA A 23 -7.06 -19.33 -9.66
C ALA A 23 -7.19 -19.83 -8.22
N ALA A 24 -8.01 -19.10 -7.45
CA ALA A 24 -8.55 -19.35 -6.10
C ALA A 24 -8.18 -20.68 -5.40
N ARG A 25 -6.90 -20.90 -5.09
CA ARG A 25 -6.49 -21.89 -4.07
C ARG A 25 -5.83 -21.13 -2.93
N ALA A 26 -6.24 -21.45 -1.71
CA ALA A 26 -5.58 -20.92 -0.52
C ALA A 26 -4.10 -21.25 -0.61
N LEU A 27 -3.24 -20.26 -0.31
CA LEU A 27 -1.80 -20.46 -0.38
C LEU A 27 -1.40 -21.59 0.56
N ALA A 28 -0.43 -22.42 0.17
CA ALA A 28 0.13 -23.40 1.10
C ALA A 28 0.62 -22.71 2.39
N SER A 29 0.63 -23.45 3.49
CA SER A 29 1.12 -22.94 4.77
C SER A 29 2.52 -22.34 4.62
N GLY A 30 2.75 -21.18 5.25
CA GLY A 30 4.02 -20.47 5.21
C GLY A 30 3.88 -18.95 5.11
N ASP A 31 5.04 -18.31 5.07
CA ASP A 31 5.16 -16.86 5.05
C ASP A 31 5.02 -16.32 3.62
N ARG A 32 4.29 -15.22 3.51
CA ARG A 32 3.89 -14.61 2.23
C ARG A 32 4.19 -13.13 2.26
N THR A 33 4.83 -12.67 1.19
CA THR A 33 5.14 -11.26 0.98
C THR A 33 4.20 -10.69 -0.06
N VAL A 34 3.61 -9.55 0.25
CA VAL A 34 2.82 -8.73 -0.68
C VAL A 34 3.35 -7.31 -0.65
N ASN A 35 3.31 -6.63 -1.79
CA ASN A 35 3.76 -5.26 -1.90
C ASN A 35 2.74 -4.37 -2.59
N TYR A 36 2.73 -3.12 -2.18
CA TYR A 36 2.02 -2.05 -2.85
C TYR A 36 3.00 -0.95 -3.20
N THR A 37 3.32 -0.85 -4.49
CA THR A 37 4.11 0.24 -5.06
C THR A 37 3.18 1.31 -5.64
N THR A 38 3.49 2.58 -5.35
CA THR A 38 2.84 3.76 -5.93
C THR A 38 3.85 4.85 -6.26
N TYR A 39 3.44 5.83 -7.05
CA TYR A 39 4.28 6.96 -7.46
C TYR A 39 3.62 8.28 -7.08
N VAL A 40 4.43 9.20 -6.57
CA VAL A 40 4.05 10.61 -6.46
C VAL A 40 4.43 11.27 -7.79
N LYS A 41 3.45 11.91 -8.43
CA LYS A 41 3.69 12.72 -9.63
C LYS A 41 3.52 14.20 -9.33
N VAL A 42 4.37 15.02 -9.91
CA VAL A 42 4.31 16.48 -9.88
C VAL A 42 4.30 16.94 -11.32
N LEU A 43 3.28 17.71 -11.74
CA LEU A 43 3.11 18.15 -13.13
C LEU A 43 3.20 16.96 -14.13
N GLY A 44 2.62 15.81 -13.79
CA GLY A 44 2.65 14.59 -14.61
C GLY A 44 3.97 13.79 -14.56
N VAL A 45 5.01 14.31 -13.92
CA VAL A 45 6.33 13.64 -13.81
C VAL A 45 6.43 12.87 -12.52
N LYS A 46 6.84 11.59 -12.58
CA LYS A 46 7.09 10.76 -11.40
C LYS A 46 8.32 11.28 -10.65
N VAL A 47 8.11 11.81 -9.44
CA VAL A 47 9.20 12.36 -8.61
C VAL A 47 9.68 11.36 -7.56
N ILE A 48 8.78 10.55 -7.01
CA ILE A 48 9.07 9.58 -5.95
C ILE A 48 8.34 8.28 -6.24
N LYS A 49 9.02 7.16 -5.98
CA LYS A 49 8.41 5.84 -5.84
C LYS A 49 8.28 5.50 -4.35
N LEU A 50 7.08 5.15 -3.90
CA LEU A 50 6.79 4.67 -2.56
C LEU A 50 6.44 3.19 -2.63
N ASN A 51 6.96 2.39 -1.72
CA ASN A 51 6.67 0.98 -1.61
C ASN A 51 6.33 0.62 -0.17
N LEU A 52 5.24 -0.09 0.02
CA LEU A 52 4.87 -0.69 1.30
C LEU A 52 4.84 -2.20 1.09
N GLU A 53 5.71 -2.92 1.80
CA GLU A 53 5.77 -4.37 1.81
C GLU A 53 5.20 -4.91 3.12
N MET A 54 4.53 -6.06 3.08
CA MET A 54 4.03 -6.76 4.25
C MET A 54 4.30 -8.24 4.11
N ILE A 55 4.76 -8.83 5.22
CA ILE A 55 4.92 -10.27 5.36
C ILE A 55 3.89 -10.78 6.35
N PHE A 56 3.13 -11.79 5.96
CA PHE A 56 2.16 -12.46 6.83
C PHE A 56 2.30 -13.98 6.75
N HIS A 57 1.87 -14.68 7.80
CA HIS A 57 1.85 -16.14 7.82
C HIS A 57 0.44 -16.66 7.50
N SER A 58 0.35 -17.64 6.61
CA SER A 58 -0.87 -18.42 6.39
C SER A 58 -0.68 -19.87 6.82
N ASN A 59 -1.73 -20.49 7.36
CA ASN A 59 -1.74 -21.92 7.68
C ASN A 59 -2.30 -22.82 6.55
N GLY A 60 -2.57 -22.27 5.37
CA GLY A 60 -3.24 -23.02 4.29
C GLY A 60 -4.73 -22.74 4.13
N ARG A 61 -5.37 -22.11 5.13
CA ARG A 61 -6.81 -21.80 5.12
C ARG A 61 -7.10 -20.37 5.55
N ASP A 62 -6.29 -19.84 6.46
CA ASP A 62 -6.44 -18.50 7.00
C ASP A 62 -5.07 -17.81 7.19
N ILE A 63 -5.10 -16.51 7.47
CA ILE A 63 -3.95 -15.73 7.91
C ILE A 63 -3.90 -15.77 9.44
N THR A 64 -2.80 -16.23 10.02
CA THR A 64 -2.68 -16.36 11.48
C THR A 64 -1.98 -15.18 12.14
N LYS A 65 -1.11 -14.48 11.41
CA LYS A 65 -0.40 -13.29 11.90
C LYS A 65 0.15 -12.45 10.76
N VAL A 66 0.23 -11.14 10.99
CA VAL A 66 1.12 -10.26 10.22
C VAL A 66 2.48 -10.25 10.92
N ILE A 67 3.53 -10.61 10.20
CA ILE A 67 4.89 -10.73 10.75
C ILE A 67 5.54 -9.35 10.84
N LYS A 68 5.50 -8.59 9.74
CA LYS A 68 6.03 -7.22 9.66
C LYS A 68 5.51 -6.49 8.44
N ALA A 69 5.71 -5.18 8.42
CA ALA A 69 5.63 -4.35 7.24
C ALA A 69 6.85 -3.44 7.16
N ASP A 70 7.31 -3.17 5.94
CA ASP A 70 8.48 -2.34 5.66
C ASP A 70 8.10 -1.30 4.60
N ALA A 71 8.21 -0.02 4.94
CA ALA A 71 8.04 1.07 4.01
C ALA A 71 9.38 1.50 3.43
N SER A 72 9.42 1.80 2.14
CA SER A 72 10.62 2.28 1.46
C SER A 72 10.27 3.29 0.39
N LYS A 73 11.19 4.24 0.18
CA LYS A 73 11.07 5.25 -0.86
C LYS A 73 12.28 5.21 -1.79
N ARG A 74 12.06 5.60 -3.05
CA ARG A 74 13.12 5.87 -4.01
C ARG A 74 12.86 7.21 -4.68
N ASN A 75 13.83 8.10 -4.56
CA ASN A 75 13.82 9.38 -5.25
C ASN A 75 14.09 9.13 -6.74
N LEU A 76 13.25 9.69 -7.61
CA LEU A 76 13.41 9.58 -9.07
C LEU A 76 13.88 10.91 -9.67
N SER A 77 13.43 12.04 -9.11
CA SER A 77 13.86 13.38 -9.53
C SER A 77 13.56 14.44 -8.47
N GLY A 78 14.37 15.50 -8.40
CA GLY A 78 14.18 16.63 -7.49
C GLY A 78 14.87 16.46 -6.13
N VAL A 79 14.76 17.48 -5.27
CA VAL A 79 15.24 17.42 -3.88
C VAL A 79 14.05 17.01 -3.01
N ILE A 80 14.17 15.85 -2.36
CA ILE A 80 13.06 15.22 -1.64
C ILE A 80 13.47 14.99 -0.18
N SER A 81 12.79 15.68 0.72
CA SER A 81 12.85 15.41 2.15
C SER A 81 11.54 14.75 2.55
N LEU A 82 11.54 13.42 2.60
CA LEU A 82 10.35 12.63 2.95
C LEU A 82 10.76 11.56 3.96
N SER A 83 10.04 11.48 5.07
CA SER A 83 10.15 10.44 6.08
C SER A 83 8.83 9.70 6.19
N HIS A 84 8.80 8.68 7.03
CA HIS A 84 7.58 8.00 7.39
C HIS A 84 7.53 7.68 8.87
N GLU A 85 6.31 7.58 9.39
CA GLU A 85 6.09 6.98 10.71
C GLU A 85 6.48 5.49 10.70
N LYS A 86 6.54 4.91 11.89
CA LYS A 86 6.60 3.46 12.05
C LYS A 86 5.38 2.80 11.41
N GLU A 87 5.61 1.73 10.67
CA GLU A 87 4.59 0.95 10.01
C GLU A 87 3.63 0.33 11.03
N LYS A 88 2.34 0.42 10.74
CA LYS A 88 1.25 -0.18 11.53
C LYS A 88 0.78 -1.43 10.82
N THR A 89 0.65 -2.54 11.54
CA THR A 89 0.14 -3.81 11.01
C THR A 89 -0.91 -4.38 11.95
N TRP A 90 -1.92 -5.04 11.39
CA TRP A 90 -2.98 -5.71 12.16
C TRP A 90 -3.71 -6.74 11.32
N LEU A 91 -4.39 -7.68 11.98
CA LEU A 91 -5.37 -8.55 11.36
C LEU A 91 -6.76 -7.91 11.43
N SER A 92 -7.54 -8.04 10.36
CA SER A 92 -8.95 -7.69 10.37
C SER A 92 -9.78 -8.90 9.98
N ASN A 93 -10.97 -9.05 10.54
CA ASN A 93 -11.86 -10.14 10.18
C ASN A 93 -12.56 -9.87 8.85
N TRP A 94 -12.89 -10.93 8.13
CA TRP A 94 -13.83 -10.88 7.02
C TRP A 94 -14.84 -12.01 7.15
N SER A 95 -16.04 -11.79 6.65
CA SER A 95 -17.04 -12.82 6.50
C SER A 95 -17.85 -12.59 5.24
N PHE A 96 -18.24 -13.68 4.59
CA PHE A 96 -19.11 -13.67 3.43
C PHE A 96 -20.12 -14.81 3.57
N CYS A 97 -21.40 -14.48 3.44
CA CYS A 97 -22.49 -15.45 3.52
C CYS A 97 -23.19 -15.51 2.17
N GLU A 98 -23.03 -16.62 1.45
CA GLU A 98 -23.82 -16.88 0.26
C GLU A 98 -25.19 -17.44 0.68
N ARG A 99 -26.27 -16.99 0.02
CA ARG A 99 -27.62 -17.46 0.35
C ARG A 99 -27.70 -18.98 0.18
N GLY A 100 -28.07 -19.69 1.26
CA GLY A 100 -28.20 -21.15 1.26
C GLY A 100 -26.91 -21.93 1.51
N LYS A 101 -25.79 -21.27 1.86
CA LYS A 101 -24.54 -21.91 2.27
C LYS A 101 -24.08 -21.41 3.66
N PRO A 102 -23.22 -22.16 4.36
CA PRO A 102 -22.52 -21.65 5.53
C PRO A 102 -21.72 -20.38 5.19
N CYS A 103 -21.59 -19.46 6.14
CA CYS A 103 -20.75 -18.28 5.96
C CYS A 103 -19.26 -18.69 5.98
N ASP A 104 -18.51 -18.18 5.02
CA ASP A 104 -17.05 -18.22 5.05
C ASP A 104 -16.54 -17.05 5.89
N SER A 105 -15.51 -17.29 6.69
CA SER A 105 -14.86 -16.27 7.50
C SER A 105 -13.37 -16.53 7.69
N GLY A 106 -12.64 -15.49 8.05
CA GLY A 106 -11.22 -15.57 8.37
C GLY A 106 -10.63 -14.18 8.60
N HIS A 107 -9.32 -14.07 8.39
CA HIS A 107 -8.55 -12.87 8.60
C HIS A 107 -7.96 -12.32 7.29
N LEU A 108 -7.81 -11.00 7.27
CA LEU A 108 -7.08 -10.24 6.28
C LEU A 108 -5.88 -9.59 6.96
N ALA A 109 -4.75 -9.58 6.26
CA ALA A 109 -3.54 -8.90 6.72
C ALA A 109 -3.59 -7.44 6.27
N ASN A 110 -3.35 -6.51 7.19
CA ASN A 110 -3.36 -5.08 6.92
C ASN A 110 -2.00 -4.47 7.26
N ALA A 111 -1.59 -3.51 6.43
CA ALA A 111 -0.44 -2.65 6.70
C ALA A 111 -0.76 -1.20 6.33
N SER A 112 -0.27 -0.25 7.12
CA SER A 112 -0.28 1.16 6.75
C SER A 112 0.96 1.89 7.23
N VAL A 113 1.30 2.95 6.52
CA VAL A 113 2.36 3.90 6.89
C VAL A 113 1.91 5.31 6.52
N ILE A 114 2.30 6.30 7.32
CA ILE A 114 2.09 7.72 7.03
C ILE A 114 3.41 8.29 6.52
N TRP A 115 3.36 8.92 5.35
CA TRP A 115 4.47 9.61 4.71
C TRP A 115 4.35 11.10 4.94
N GLU A 116 5.40 11.71 5.48
CA GLU A 116 5.44 13.13 5.81
C GLU A 116 6.68 13.78 5.23
N GLY A 117 6.52 14.99 4.70
CA GLY A 117 7.63 15.82 4.27
C GLY A 117 7.30 16.69 3.07
N ASN A 118 8.33 17.05 2.32
CA ASN A 118 8.24 18.00 1.22
C ASN A 118 9.04 17.54 0.00
N VAL A 119 8.51 17.87 -1.17
CA VAL A 119 9.16 17.72 -2.47
C VAL A 119 9.43 19.09 -3.05
N ALA A 120 10.71 19.41 -3.27
CA ALA A 120 11.10 20.60 -4.01
C ALA A 120 11.35 20.21 -5.48
N TYR A 121 10.53 20.75 -6.39
CA TYR A 121 10.61 20.52 -7.82
C TYR A 121 10.45 21.83 -8.58
N ARG A 122 11.48 22.20 -9.37
CA ARG A 122 11.50 23.41 -10.22
C ARG A 122 11.05 24.71 -9.51
N GLY A 123 11.51 24.91 -8.27
CA GLY A 123 11.21 26.12 -7.48
C GLY A 123 9.87 26.07 -6.74
N SER A 124 9.07 25.01 -6.91
CA SER A 124 7.87 24.74 -6.12
C SER A 124 8.17 23.77 -4.98
N VAL A 125 7.59 24.00 -3.81
CA VAL A 125 7.62 23.08 -2.66
C VAL A 125 6.23 22.48 -2.49
N ILE A 126 6.15 21.16 -2.47
CA ILE A 126 4.90 20.41 -2.34
C ILE A 126 4.97 19.61 -1.05
N GLN A 127 4.04 19.89 -0.14
CA GLN A 127 3.89 19.10 1.07
C GLN A 127 3.26 17.74 0.73
N ILE A 128 3.88 16.69 1.25
CA ILE A 128 3.39 15.33 1.19
C ILE A 128 3.04 14.94 2.61
N ASP A 129 1.74 14.75 2.82
CA ASP A 129 1.18 14.12 4.01
C ASP A 129 0.19 13.07 3.53
N LYS A 130 0.61 11.81 3.52
CA LYS A 130 -0.13 10.72 2.87
C LYS A 130 -0.10 9.43 3.66
N LYS A 131 -1.27 8.84 3.88
CA LYS A 131 -1.41 7.47 4.35
C LYS A 131 -1.35 6.51 3.17
N GLN A 132 -0.33 5.64 3.17
CA GLN A 132 -0.26 4.48 2.30
C GLN A 132 -0.81 3.27 3.04
N TYR A 133 -1.77 2.58 2.45
CA TYR A 133 -2.46 1.43 3.04
C TYR A 133 -2.54 0.27 2.06
N MET A 134 -2.49 -0.94 2.60
CA MET A 134 -2.84 -2.15 1.85
C MET A 134 -3.43 -3.24 2.75
N LYS A 135 -4.25 -4.09 2.13
CA LYS A 135 -4.96 -5.21 2.72
C LYS A 135 -4.80 -6.43 1.81
N ALA A 136 -4.43 -7.56 2.38
CA ALA A 136 -4.24 -8.81 1.65
C ALA A 136 -5.08 -9.94 2.22
N ASN A 137 -5.50 -10.85 1.34
CA ASN A 137 -6.19 -12.07 1.72
C ASN A 137 -5.24 -13.28 1.78
N VAL A 138 -5.77 -14.42 2.23
CA VAL A 138 -5.05 -15.69 2.35
C VAL A 138 -4.47 -16.23 1.03
N HIS A 139 -4.91 -15.68 -0.10
CA HIS A 139 -4.38 -16.02 -1.43
C HIS A 139 -3.15 -15.18 -1.81
N GLY A 140 -2.65 -14.31 -0.91
CA GLY A 140 -1.53 -13.41 -1.21
C GLY A 140 -1.88 -12.35 -2.25
N LYS A 141 -3.17 -12.01 -2.33
CA LYS A 141 -3.67 -10.97 -3.22
C LYS A 141 -4.07 -9.75 -2.41
N LEU A 142 -3.68 -8.57 -2.88
CA LEU A 142 -4.22 -7.32 -2.35
C LEU A 142 -5.72 -7.21 -2.67
N THR A 143 -6.54 -7.04 -1.64
CA THR A 143 -8.00 -6.86 -1.77
C THR A 143 -8.40 -5.39 -1.67
N ASP A 144 -7.59 -4.57 -1.02
CA ASP A 144 -7.80 -3.13 -0.88
C ASP A 144 -6.45 -2.44 -0.68
N TYR A 145 -6.26 -1.25 -1.26
CA TYR A 145 -5.02 -0.48 -1.16
C TYR A 145 -5.25 0.95 -1.65
N TYR A 146 -4.60 1.91 -0.98
CA TYR A 146 -4.72 3.32 -1.36
C TYR A 146 -3.53 4.15 -0.90
N LEU A 147 -3.40 5.34 -1.50
CA LEU A 147 -2.56 6.42 -1.03
C LEU A 147 -3.44 7.67 -0.91
N HIS A 148 -3.85 8.03 0.29
CA HIS A 148 -4.75 9.17 0.55
C HIS A 148 -4.07 10.19 1.45
N ASN A 149 -4.66 11.38 1.59
CA ASN A 149 -4.26 12.32 2.64
C ASN A 149 -4.40 11.62 4.00
N ALA A 150 -3.39 11.79 4.86
CA ALA A 150 -3.43 11.23 6.21
C ALA A 150 -4.47 11.93 7.08
#